data_AF-A0A5K1BI88-F1
#
_entry.id   AF-A0A5K1BI88-F1
#
_cell.length_a   1.000
_cell.length_b   1.000
_cell.length_c   1.000
_cell.angle_alpha   90.00
_cell.angle_beta   90.00
_cell.angle_gamma   90.00
#
_symmetry.space_group_name_H-M   'P 1'
#
loop_
_entity.id
_entity.type
_entity.pdbx_description
1 polymer ?
#
loop_
_entity_poly.entity_id
_entity_poly.type
_entity_poly.pdbx_seq_one_letter_code
_entity_poly.pdbx_strand_id
1 'polypeptide(L)'
;NSAFLMLNVALQYKKTFGYFQELDCHYHLTPTNDEWKKTTIIHNSLKIFYDAINVIFAVKYLTSNIFFKEFCEMKIEFEKMCASSDIYLCN
;
A
#
# COMPACT_ATOMS: atom_id res chain seq x y z
N ASN A 1 5.94 4.14 7.36
CA ASN A 1 4.64 3.88 8.03
C ASN A 1 3.54 4.86 7.73
N SER A 2 3.73 6.18 7.82
CA SER A 2 2.63 7.16 7.68
C SER A 2 1.83 7.05 6.37
N ALA A 3 2.50 6.92 5.22
CA ALA A 3 1.83 6.82 3.92
C ALA A 3 0.93 5.59 3.78
N PHE A 4 1.39 4.40 4.21
CA PHE A 4 0.59 3.18 4.19
C PHE A 4 -0.67 3.31 5.07
N LEU A 5 -0.50 3.79 6.30
CA LEU A 5 -1.60 3.94 7.25
C LEU A 5 -2.66 4.93 6.73
N MET A 6 -2.23 6.04 6.12
CA MET A 6 -3.13 7.01 5.52
C MET A 6 -3.96 6.38 4.39
N LEU A 7 -3.32 5.64 3.48
CA LEU A 7 -4.01 4.96 2.38
C LEU A 7 -4.96 3.86 2.89
N ASN A 8 -4.55 3.11 3.91
CA ASN A 8 -5.39 2.09 4.53
C ASN A 8 -6.68 2.70 5.10
N VAL A 9 -6.58 3.83 5.82
CA VAL A 9 -7.75 4.56 6.32
C VAL A 9 -8.58 5.11 5.15
N ALA A 10 -7.97 5.78 4.17
CA ALA A 10 -8.68 6.35 3.03
C ALA A 10 -9.50 5.29 2.27
N LEU A 11 -8.95 4.09 2.07
CA LEU A 11 -9.64 2.97 1.42
C LEU A 11 -10.82 2.45 2.25
N GLN A 12 -10.70 2.36 3.58
CA GLN A 12 -11.81 1.97 4.46
C GLN A 12 -12.99 2.95 4.35
N TYR A 13 -12.70 4.24 4.19
CA TYR A 13 -13.70 5.29 4.08
C TYR A 13 -14.10 5.62 2.64
N LYS A 14 -13.69 4.84 1.62
CA LYS A 14 -13.97 5.11 0.20
C LYS A 14 -15.42 5.52 -0.09
N LYS A 15 -16.40 4.80 0.50
CA LYS A 15 -17.84 5.11 0.33
C LYS A 15 -18.23 6.46 0.94
N THR A 16 -17.60 6.82 2.04
CA THR A 16 -17.86 8.08 2.77
C THR A 16 -17.44 9.29 1.94
N PHE A 17 -16.39 9.20 1.12
CA PHE A 17 -16.03 10.27 0.18
C PHE A 17 -17.18 10.56 -0.81
N GLY A 18 -17.80 9.52 -1.37
CA GLY A 18 -18.95 9.67 -2.27
C GLY A 18 -20.17 10.27 -1.56
N TYR A 19 -20.46 9.79 -0.35
CA TYR A 19 -21.55 10.34 0.45
C TYR A 19 -21.37 11.83 0.79
N PHE A 20 -20.14 12.27 1.10
CA PHE A 20 -19.87 13.69 1.36
C PHE A 20 -20.09 14.57 0.12
N GLN A 21 -19.80 14.06 -1.08
CA GLN A 21 -20.07 14.78 -2.32
C GLN A 21 -21.58 14.95 -2.60
N GLU A 22 -22.41 14.01 -2.14
CA GLU A 22 -23.87 14.13 -2.22
C GLU A 22 -24.43 15.15 -1.20
N LEU A 23 -23.79 15.26 -0.03
CA LEU A 23 -24.22 16.17 1.04
C LEU A 23 -23.77 17.63 0.85
N ASP A 24 -22.57 17.84 0.32
CA ASP A 24 -21.97 19.16 0.14
C ASP A 24 -21.59 19.38 -1.32
N CYS A 25 -22.30 20.29 -1.99
CA CYS A 25 -22.07 20.60 -3.40
C CYS A 25 -20.71 21.26 -3.67
N HIS A 26 -20.02 21.73 -2.63
CA HIS A 26 -18.66 22.28 -2.72
C HIS A 26 -17.57 21.24 -2.43
N TYR A 27 -17.94 20.02 -2.05
CA TYR A 27 -16.98 18.94 -1.82
C TYR A 27 -16.56 18.30 -3.16
N HIS A 28 -15.29 18.48 -3.52
CA HIS A 28 -14.71 17.99 -4.77
C HIS A 28 -13.49 17.06 -4.56
N LEU A 29 -13.36 16.50 -3.37
CA LEU A 29 -12.22 15.65 -2.99
C LEU A 29 -12.47 14.15 -3.19
N THR A 30 -13.59 13.76 -3.79
CA THR A 30 -13.87 12.35 -4.11
C THR A 30 -12.93 11.86 -5.22
N PRO A 31 -12.05 10.89 -4.95
CA PRO A 31 -11.21 10.30 -5.98
C PRO A 31 -12.06 9.56 -7.01
N THR A 32 -11.62 9.56 -8.25
CA THR A 32 -12.20 8.80 -9.36
C THR A 32 -12.03 7.30 -9.17
N ASN A 33 -12.81 6.50 -9.91
CA ASN A 33 -12.69 5.04 -9.87
C ASN A 33 -11.28 4.56 -10.23
N ASP A 34 -10.62 5.20 -11.19
CA ASP A 34 -9.25 4.88 -11.60
C ASP A 34 -8.23 5.25 -10.53
N GLU A 35 -8.40 6.39 -9.87
CA GLU A 35 -7.56 6.78 -8.72
C GLU A 35 -7.74 5.80 -7.56
N TRP A 36 -8.96 5.33 -7.28
CA TRP A 36 -9.17 4.29 -6.28
C TRP A 36 -8.51 2.96 -6.65
N LYS A 37 -8.54 2.58 -7.93
CA LYS A 37 -7.85 1.38 -8.43
C LYS A 37 -6.34 1.51 -8.24
N LYS A 38 -5.75 2.64 -8.65
CA LYS A 38 -4.32 2.93 -8.45
C LYS A 38 -3.93 2.96 -6.97
N THR A 39 -4.74 3.62 -6.14
CA THR A 39 -4.58 3.67 -4.66
C THR A 39 -4.57 2.28 -4.06
N THR A 40 -5.45 1.39 -4.51
CA THR A 40 -5.52 0.00 -4.05
C THR A 40 -4.26 -0.78 -4.43
N ILE A 41 -3.76 -0.61 -5.65
CA ILE A 41 -2.52 -1.25 -6.11
C ILE A 41 -1.34 -0.78 -5.24
N ILE A 42 -1.18 0.54 -5.08
CA ILE A 42 -0.11 1.13 -4.27
C ILE A 42 -0.21 0.66 -2.80
N HIS A 43 -1.41 0.67 -2.23
CA HIS A 43 -1.65 0.19 -0.87
C HIS A 43 -1.23 -1.27 -0.70
N ASN A 44 -1.60 -2.15 -1.63
CA ASN A 44 -1.28 -3.57 -1.56
C ASN A 44 0.24 -3.81 -1.65
N SER A 45 0.93 -3.08 -2.54
CA SER A 45 2.39 -3.13 -2.61
C SER A 45 3.04 -2.65 -1.30
N LEU A 46 2.56 -1.52 -0.75
CA LEU A 46 3.07 -0.97 0.51
C LEU A 46 2.78 -1.86 1.72
N LYS A 47 1.68 -2.62 1.71
CA LYS A 47 1.31 -3.54 2.79
C LYS A 47 2.40 -4.59 3.01
N ILE A 48 2.97 -5.11 1.93
CA ILE A 48 3.98 -6.17 2.01
C ILE A 48 5.27 -5.63 2.65
N PHE A 49 5.69 -4.42 2.28
CA PHE A 49 6.79 -3.75 2.97
C PHE A 49 6.47 -3.47 4.43
N TYR A 50 5.28 -2.95 4.72
CA TYR A 50 4.85 -2.62 6.07
C TYR A 50 4.89 -3.85 6.99
N ASP A 51 4.34 -4.97 6.53
CA ASP A 51 4.28 -6.22 7.29
C ASP A 51 5.70 -6.79 7.51
N ALA A 52 6.52 -6.86 6.47
CA ALA A 52 7.90 -7.37 6.58
C ALA A 52 8.79 -6.47 7.45
N ILE A 53 8.68 -5.15 7.32
CA ILE A 53 9.40 -4.19 8.15
C ILE A 53 8.98 -4.30 9.62
N ASN A 54 7.69 -4.51 9.91
CA ASN A 54 7.23 -4.70 11.28
C ASN A 54 7.73 -6.01 11.89
N VAL A 55 7.81 -7.09 11.11
CA VAL A 55 8.42 -8.36 11.57
C VAL A 55 9.88 -8.14 11.92
N ILE A 56 10.64 -7.46 11.07
CA ILE A 56 12.04 -7.11 11.32
C ILE A 56 12.14 -6.25 12.59
N PHE A 57 11.38 -5.16 12.70
CA PHE A 57 11.45 -4.30 13.89
C PHE A 57 10.92 -4.93 15.18
N ALA A 58 10.14 -6.01 15.11
CA ALA A 58 9.73 -6.79 16.28
C ALA A 58 10.86 -7.66 16.84
N VAL A 59 11.90 -7.96 16.05
CA VAL A 59 13.05 -8.75 16.50
C VAL A 59 14.00 -7.84 17.28
N LYS A 60 14.00 -7.99 18.61
CA LYS A 60 14.73 -7.15 19.58
C LYS A 60 16.26 -7.14 19.41
N TYR A 61 16.82 -8.06 18.59
CA TYR A 61 18.26 -8.24 18.36
C TYR A 61 18.55 -8.74 16.94
N LEU A 62 18.26 -7.93 15.92
CA LEU A 62 18.74 -8.23 14.57
C LEU A 62 20.26 -8.13 14.50
N THR A 63 20.93 -9.26 14.33
CA THR A 63 22.30 -9.27 13.82
C THR A 63 22.25 -9.03 12.31
N SER A 64 23.30 -8.42 11.73
CA SER A 64 23.34 -8.04 10.31
C SER A 64 23.01 -9.19 9.35
N ASN A 65 23.36 -10.42 9.72
CA ASN A 65 23.10 -11.62 8.92
C ASN A 65 21.60 -11.95 8.84
N ILE A 66 20.84 -11.74 9.93
CA ILE A 66 19.39 -11.95 9.95
C ILE A 66 18.71 -10.86 9.10
N PHE A 67 19.13 -9.60 9.25
CA PHE A 67 18.56 -8.49 8.49
C PHE A 67 18.74 -8.69 6.99
N PHE A 68 19.95 -9.08 6.58
CA PHE A 68 20.27 -9.30 5.18
C PHE A 68 19.42 -10.39 4.57
N LYS A 69 19.20 -11.51 5.30
CA LYS A 69 18.35 -12.60 4.83
C LYS A 69 16.90 -12.14 4.62
N GLU A 70 16.30 -11.52 5.63
CA GLU A 70 14.91 -11.03 5.56
C GLU A 70 14.73 -9.98 4.44
N PHE A 71 15.73 -9.10 4.27
CA PHE A 71 15.74 -8.11 3.19
C PHE A 71 15.81 -8.76 1.79
N CYS A 72 16.64 -9.79 1.62
CA CYS A 72 16.74 -10.54 0.36
C CYS A 72 15.42 -11.26 0.01
N GLU A 73 14.75 -11.86 0.99
CA GLU A 73 13.45 -12.52 0.79
C GLU A 73 12.36 -11.49 0.40
N MET A 74 12.34 -10.33 1.08
CA MET A 74 11.46 -9.21 0.73
C MET A 74 11.70 -8.70 -0.70
N LYS A 75 12.97 -8.58 -1.12
CA LYS A 75 13.34 -8.18 -2.48
C LYS A 75 12.82 -9.17 -3.53
N ILE A 76 12.98 -10.47 -3.30
CA ILE A 76 12.52 -11.51 -4.22
C ILE A 76 10.99 -11.45 -4.39
N GLU A 77 10.26 -11.28 -3.29
CA GLU A 77 8.80 -11.20 -3.34
C GLU A 77 8.33 -9.94 -4.08
N PHE A 78 9.03 -8.82 -3.88
CA PHE A 78 8.79 -7.59 -4.62
C PHE A 78 9.04 -7.75 -6.13
N GLU A 79 10.13 -8.40 -6.52
CA GLU A 79 10.45 -8.67 -7.93
C GLU A 79 9.37 -9.53 -8.60
N LYS A 80 8.84 -10.55 -7.91
CA LYS A 80 7.71 -11.35 -8.41
C LYS A 80 6.45 -10.52 -8.57
N MET A 81 6.13 -9.66 -7.60
CA MET A 81 4.98 -8.78 -7.70
C MET A 81 5.09 -7.83 -8.89
N CYS A 82 6.23 -7.17 -9.08
CA CYS A 82 6.48 -6.31 -10.24
C CYS A 82 6.30 -7.08 -11.55
N ALA A 83 6.92 -8.26 -11.67
CA ALA A 83 6.76 -9.13 -12.84
C ALA A 83 5.30 -9.58 -13.08
N SER A 84 4.48 -9.73 -12.03
CA SER A 84 3.05 -10.02 -12.14
C SER A 84 2.19 -8.78 -12.44
N SER A 85 2.69 -7.58 -12.13
CA SER A 85 2.02 -6.29 -12.30
C SER A 85 2.25 -5.68 -13.68
N ASP A 86 3.27 -6.15 -14.42
CA ASP A 86 3.62 -5.69 -15.77
C ASP A 86 2.54 -5.97 -16.84
N ILE A 87 1.42 -6.60 -16.48
CA ILE A 87 0.24 -6.75 -17.35
C ILE A 87 -0.78 -5.59 -17.19
N TYR A 88 -0.69 -4.76 -16.14
CA TYR A 88 -1.75 -3.77 -15.85
C TYR A 88 -1.29 -2.31 -15.71
N LEU A 89 -0.02 -1.99 -15.95
CA LEU A 89 0.49 -0.60 -15.92
C LEU A 89 0.81 -0.01 -17.31
N CYS A 90 0.62 -0.76 -18.38
CA CYS A 90 0.63 -0.26 -19.76
C CYS A 90 -0.79 -0.28 -20.34
N ASN A 91 -1.60 0.73 -19.99
CA ASN A 91 -2.68 1.29 -20.79
C ASN A 91 -3.19 2.59 -20.13
#